data_AF-A0A485KP88-F1
#
_entry.id   AF-A0A485KP88-F1
#
_cell.length_a   1.000
_cell.length_b   1.000
_cell.length_c   1.000
_cell.angle_alpha   90.00
_cell.angle_beta   90.00
_cell.angle_gamma   90.00
#
_symmetry.space_group_name_H-M   'P 1'
#
loop_
_entity.id
_entity.type
_entity.pdbx_description
1 polymer ?
#
loop_
_entity_poly.entity_id
_entity_poly.type
_entity_poly.pdbx_seq_one_letter_code
_entity_poly.pdbx_strand_id
1 'polypeptide(L)'
;MQWEGVIRQNATERWTECVCIQDKDRNGLVWYSVENENVLSNSFGVSGIIANISVFGLLVRWGVALLALWRGYLFKTSDWHGCGLGIASCSDTFALLPILLVLNLKQIFLCVWASSINFEGDLLVLCNAWYIIYPSLAQFVLLYFAVLNWIAKAVRVRMSDRTFGPVLLAFGLGHWFRQSTFVTLGTAMDFPGRAQTLFFASSYQSATLMDVMFTYALVIGGHVKVIFFAKLAVLALPFLDLVVFSDRVGPKCKFKPYRGRPCQIEITLAIRVNYSGGLGKSPIYNSTGLHGYEFVRLGYLLYGKDNILSFEDYYVAIACYPSALVNETLNQRILVLEKTEVAPIEIKQTMFRWSHPRFRECWWFEVQSIGIE
;
A
#
# COMPACT_ATOMS: atom_id res chain seq x y z
N MET A 1 16.24 24.69 -10.49
CA MET A 1 15.56 24.84 -9.19
C MET A 1 15.68 23.55 -8.38
N GLN A 2 16.06 23.65 -7.10
CA GLN A 2 16.31 22.49 -6.23
C GLN A 2 15.10 22.22 -5.33
N TRP A 3 14.46 21.06 -5.44
CA TRP A 3 13.61 20.53 -4.37
C TRP A 3 14.54 19.65 -3.54
N GLU A 4 14.89 20.09 -2.33
CA GLU A 4 15.88 19.37 -1.52
C GLU A 4 15.47 17.91 -1.31
N GLY A 5 16.43 17.01 -1.51
CA GLY A 5 16.35 15.61 -1.15
C GLY A 5 15.96 14.63 -2.26
N VAL A 6 15.10 14.97 -3.24
CA VAL A 6 14.59 13.95 -4.18
C VAL A 6 14.36 14.45 -5.62
N ILE A 7 14.28 15.75 -5.90
CA ILE A 7 13.98 16.23 -7.27
C ILE A 7 14.72 17.55 -7.54
N ARG A 8 15.72 17.56 -8.41
CA ARG A 8 16.25 18.80 -8.99
C ARG A 8 15.71 18.93 -10.39
N GLN A 9 15.21 20.10 -10.73
CA GLN A 9 14.86 20.42 -12.10
C GLN A 9 15.88 21.43 -12.60
N ASN A 10 16.66 21.06 -13.60
CA ASN A 10 17.48 21.99 -14.35
C ASN A 10 16.73 22.34 -15.63
N ALA A 11 16.35 23.60 -15.78
CA ALA A 11 15.85 24.12 -17.04
C ALA A 11 17.03 24.69 -17.81
N THR A 12 17.32 24.13 -18.98
CA THR A 12 18.24 24.69 -19.97
C THR A 12 17.42 25.15 -21.15
N GLU A 13 17.44 26.45 -21.40
CA GLU A 13 16.83 27.06 -22.58
C GLU A 13 17.61 26.59 -23.82
N ARG A 14 16.96 25.84 -24.72
CA ARG A 14 17.60 25.36 -25.95
C ARG A 14 17.56 26.44 -27.02
N TRP A 15 16.41 27.09 -27.17
CA TRP A 15 16.25 28.25 -28.05
C TRP A 15 15.01 29.05 -27.68
N THR A 16 15.06 30.34 -28.02
CA THR A 16 13.95 31.29 -27.89
C THR A 16 13.86 32.10 -29.17
N GLU A 17 12.70 32.06 -29.80
CA GLU A 17 12.35 32.89 -30.94
C GLU A 17 11.24 33.85 -30.52
N CYS A 18 11.46 35.15 -30.76
CA CYS A 18 10.45 36.17 -30.60
C CYS A 18 10.38 36.95 -31.92
N VAL A 19 9.28 36.79 -32.64
CA VAL A 19 8.98 37.56 -33.84
C VAL A 19 7.88 38.54 -33.47
N CYS A 20 8.26 39.81 -33.38
CA CYS A 20 7.32 40.90 -33.15
C CYS A 20 7.15 41.69 -34.45
N ILE A 21 5.94 41.68 -35.01
CA ILE A 21 5.56 42.49 -36.15
C ILE A 21 4.61 43.56 -35.63
N GLN A 22 5.03 44.82 -35.59
CA GLN A 22 4.20 45.95 -35.14
C GLN A 22 4.13 47.05 -36.19
N ASP A 23 2.96 47.66 -36.33
CA ASP A 23 2.75 48.90 -37.08
C ASP A 23 3.20 50.13 -36.25
N LYS A 24 3.23 51.32 -36.87
CA LYS A 24 3.58 52.60 -36.24
C LYS A 24 2.73 52.92 -35.01
N ASP A 25 1.49 52.43 -34.97
CA ASP A 25 0.57 52.61 -33.83
C ASP A 25 0.72 51.52 -32.75
N ARG A 26 1.79 50.70 -32.79
CA ARG A 26 2.08 49.57 -31.90
C ARG A 26 1.05 48.44 -31.93
N ASN A 27 0.14 48.44 -32.90
CA ASN A 27 -0.72 47.31 -33.21
C ASN A 27 0.11 46.25 -33.94
N GLY A 28 0.11 45.01 -33.46
CA GLY A 28 1.01 44.00 -34.02
C GLY A 28 0.76 42.58 -33.58
N LEU A 29 1.43 41.66 -34.28
CA LEU A 29 1.43 40.23 -34.02
C LEU A 29 2.76 39.86 -33.35
N VAL A 30 2.68 39.30 -32.15
CA VAL A 30 3.84 38.79 -31.42
C VAL A 30 3.77 37.28 -31.43
N TRP A 31 4.70 36.65 -32.13
CA TRP A 31 4.95 35.22 -32.03
C TRP A 31 6.13 35.00 -31.10
N TYR A 32 5.90 34.26 -30.02
CA TYR A 32 6.92 33.91 -29.06
C TYR A 32 6.94 32.38 -28.93
N SER A 33 8.09 31.79 -29.20
CA SER A 33 8.33 30.36 -29.08
C SER A 33 9.59 30.13 -28.26
N VAL A 34 9.49 29.25 -27.27
CA VAL A 34 10.60 28.87 -26.39
C VAL A 34 10.63 27.35 -26.32
N GLU A 35 11.79 26.76 -26.56
CA GLU A 35 12.02 25.36 -26.24
C GLU A 35 12.95 25.26 -25.04
N ASN A 36 12.38 24.83 -23.91
CA ASN A 36 13.11 24.57 -22.68
C ASN A 36 13.32 23.08 -22.51
N GLU A 37 14.56 22.65 -22.33
CA GLU A 37 14.87 21.31 -21.84
C GLU A 37 14.83 21.31 -20.32
N ASN A 38 13.87 20.60 -19.75
CA ASN A 38 13.77 20.42 -18.30
C ASN A 38 14.33 19.06 -17.91
N VAL A 39 15.53 19.02 -17.35
CA VAL A 39 16.15 17.82 -16.79
C VAL A 39 15.73 17.67 -15.34
N LEU A 40 14.95 16.63 -15.06
CA LEU A 40 14.58 16.25 -13.70
C LEU A 40 15.60 15.22 -13.16
N SER A 41 16.52 15.62 -12.28
CA SER A 41 17.42 14.70 -11.60
C SER A 41 16.85 14.32 -10.24
N ASN A 42 16.56 13.04 -10.03
CA ASN A 42 16.14 12.53 -8.72
C ASN A 42 17.36 12.05 -7.91
N SER A 43 17.62 12.65 -6.76
CA SER A 43 18.61 12.14 -5.81
C SER A 43 17.91 11.20 -4.84
N PHE A 44 18.15 9.88 -4.93
CA PHE A 44 17.63 8.96 -3.92
C PHE A 44 18.40 9.10 -2.61
N GLY A 45 17.85 9.86 -1.66
CA GLY A 45 18.34 9.87 -0.28
C GLY A 45 18.10 8.52 0.43
N VAL A 46 18.80 8.31 1.54
CA VAL A 46 18.64 7.11 2.39
C VAL A 46 17.17 6.91 2.82
N SER A 47 16.45 8.00 3.08
CA SER A 47 15.01 7.98 3.40
C SER A 47 14.16 7.36 2.29
N GLY A 48 14.42 7.72 1.03
CA GLY A 48 13.72 7.17 -0.13
C GLY A 48 14.01 5.68 -0.32
N ILE A 49 15.26 5.26 -0.05
CA ILE A 49 15.65 3.84 -0.09
C ILE A 49 14.90 3.04 0.99
N ILE A 50 14.88 3.52 2.24
CA ILE A 50 14.17 2.86 3.34
C ILE A 50 12.68 2.76 3.05
N ALA A 51 12.06 3.85 2.56
CA ALA A 51 10.65 3.87 2.18
C ALA A 51 10.35 2.83 1.09
N ASN A 52 11.16 2.79 0.04
CA ASN A 52 10.97 1.87 -1.09
C ASN A 52 11.19 0.41 -0.69
N ILE A 53 12.21 0.10 0.12
CA ILE A 53 12.45 -1.27 0.62
C ILE A 53 11.28 -1.72 1.50
N SER A 54 10.76 -0.84 2.35
CA SER A 54 9.63 -1.16 3.23
C SER A 54 8.36 -1.48 2.44
N VAL A 55 8.06 -0.66 1.43
CA VAL A 55 6.92 -0.88 0.52
C VAL A 55 7.14 -2.14 -0.32
N PHE A 56 8.35 -2.36 -0.82
CA PHE A 56 8.70 -3.56 -1.57
C PHE A 56 8.49 -4.83 -0.74
N GLY A 57 8.99 -4.87 0.50
CA GLY A 57 8.77 -6.00 1.41
C GLY A 57 7.29 -6.27 1.67
N LEU A 58 6.49 -5.21 1.83
CA LEU A 58 5.04 -5.33 1.96
C LEU A 58 4.38 -5.91 0.68
N LEU A 59 4.78 -5.43 -0.50
CA LEU A 59 4.26 -5.90 -1.78
C LEU A 59 4.65 -7.36 -2.05
N VAL A 60 5.88 -7.76 -1.71
CA VAL A 60 6.32 -9.16 -1.78
C VAL A 60 5.47 -10.03 -0.87
N ARG A 61 5.23 -9.60 0.38
CA ARG A 61 4.32 -10.31 1.29
C ARG A 61 2.94 -10.51 0.69
N TRP A 62 2.38 -9.43 0.17
CA TRP A 62 1.04 -9.44 -0.40
C TRP A 62 0.98 -10.30 -1.67
N GLY A 63 2.01 -10.27 -2.50
CA GLY A 63 2.16 -11.15 -3.67
C GLY A 63 2.25 -12.63 -3.30
N VAL A 64 3.01 -12.98 -2.27
CA VAL A 64 3.08 -14.36 -1.75
C VAL A 64 1.72 -14.82 -1.23
N ALA A 65 1.02 -13.97 -0.47
CA ALA A 65 -0.34 -14.24 -0.01
C ALA A 65 -1.32 -14.48 -1.16
N LEU A 66 -1.27 -13.62 -2.20
CA LEU A 66 -2.06 -13.75 -3.42
C LEU A 66 -1.81 -15.09 -4.11
N LEU A 67 -0.55 -15.45 -4.30
CA LEU A 67 -0.15 -16.71 -4.94
C LEU A 67 -0.59 -17.93 -4.13
N ALA A 68 -0.46 -17.87 -2.80
CA ALA A 68 -0.86 -18.96 -1.91
C ALA A 68 -2.38 -19.19 -1.94
N LEU A 69 -3.18 -18.10 -1.89
CA LEU A 69 -4.64 -18.18 -2.00
C LEU A 69 -5.09 -18.64 -3.39
N TRP A 70 -4.42 -18.17 -4.45
CA TRP A 70 -4.72 -18.57 -5.82
C TRP A 70 -4.43 -20.05 -6.06
N ARG A 71 -3.30 -20.56 -5.54
CA ARG A 71 -3.01 -21.99 -5.56
C ARG A 71 -4.00 -22.80 -4.75
N GLY A 72 -4.34 -22.34 -3.54
CA GLY A 72 -5.34 -23.00 -2.71
C GLY A 72 -6.68 -23.18 -3.43
N TYR A 73 -7.08 -22.15 -4.20
CA TYR A 73 -8.25 -22.23 -5.07
C TYR A 73 -8.08 -23.22 -6.23
N LEU A 74 -6.97 -23.15 -6.96
CA LEU A 74 -6.69 -24.05 -8.10
C LEU A 74 -6.69 -25.53 -7.67
N PHE A 75 -6.14 -25.84 -6.49
CA PHE A 75 -6.09 -27.20 -5.94
C PHE A 75 -7.35 -27.57 -5.12
N LYS A 76 -8.36 -26.69 -5.06
CA LYS A 76 -9.61 -26.87 -4.31
C LYS A 76 -9.40 -27.15 -2.82
N THR A 77 -8.30 -26.65 -2.25
CA THR A 77 -8.00 -26.75 -0.81
C THR A 77 -8.55 -25.55 -0.03
N SER A 78 -8.81 -24.43 -0.71
CA SER A 78 -9.56 -23.30 -0.16
C SER A 78 -10.44 -22.62 -1.21
N ASP A 79 -11.51 -21.99 -0.75
CA ASP A 79 -12.37 -21.17 -1.59
C ASP A 79 -11.68 -19.86 -2.02
N TRP A 80 -11.95 -19.41 -3.25
CA TRP A 80 -11.46 -18.13 -3.72
C TRP A 80 -12.14 -16.98 -2.99
N HIS A 81 -11.33 -16.24 -2.25
CA HIS A 81 -11.74 -15.01 -1.58
C HIS A 81 -10.83 -13.88 -2.03
N GLY A 82 -11.42 -12.72 -2.29
CA GLY A 82 -10.68 -11.54 -2.73
C GLY A 82 -9.50 -11.26 -1.78
N CYS A 83 -8.29 -11.20 -2.34
CA CYS A 83 -7.07 -11.00 -1.57
C CYS A 83 -6.72 -9.51 -1.49
N GLY A 84 -7.51 -8.78 -0.70
CA GLY A 84 -7.27 -7.37 -0.43
C GLY A 84 -6.11 -7.12 0.54
N LEU A 85 -5.81 -5.83 0.76
CA LEU A 85 -4.73 -5.38 1.65
C LEU A 85 -4.94 -5.83 3.11
N GLY A 86 -6.15 -6.26 3.49
CA GLY A 86 -6.48 -6.70 4.84
C GLY A 86 -5.62 -7.87 5.31
N ILE A 87 -5.05 -8.66 4.40
CA ILE A 87 -4.10 -9.73 4.73
C ILE A 87 -2.81 -9.20 5.35
N ALA A 88 -2.40 -7.98 4.99
CA ALA A 88 -1.24 -7.33 5.57
C ALA A 88 -1.53 -6.68 6.94
N SER A 89 -2.78 -6.69 7.44
CA SER A 89 -3.17 -5.97 8.66
C SER A 89 -2.37 -6.35 9.92
N CYS A 90 -1.87 -7.59 9.97
CA CYS A 90 -1.05 -8.13 11.06
C CYS A 90 0.44 -8.14 10.78
N SER A 91 0.88 -7.70 9.61
CA SER A 91 2.30 -7.62 9.29
C SER A 91 2.94 -6.46 10.02
N ASP A 92 4.08 -6.67 10.65
CA ASP A 92 4.82 -5.59 11.30
C ASP A 92 5.30 -4.53 10.30
N THR A 93 5.68 -4.93 9.08
CA THR A 93 5.99 -3.99 7.99
C THR A 93 4.83 -3.07 7.66
N PHE A 94 3.59 -3.57 7.69
CA PHE A 94 2.40 -2.75 7.44
C PHE A 94 2.07 -1.87 8.66
N ALA A 95 2.23 -2.41 9.88
CA ALA A 95 2.01 -1.66 11.11
C ALA A 95 3.03 -0.53 11.29
N LEU A 96 4.29 -0.73 10.89
CA LEU A 96 5.36 0.27 10.99
C LEU A 96 5.42 1.22 9.78
N LEU A 97 4.65 0.94 8.72
CA LEU A 97 4.66 1.71 7.49
C LEU A 97 4.47 3.23 7.72
N PRO A 98 3.57 3.69 8.62
CA PRO A 98 3.44 5.12 8.89
C PRO A 98 4.73 5.74 9.41
N ILE A 99 5.45 5.04 10.29
CA ILE A 99 6.73 5.51 10.86
C ILE A 99 7.82 5.53 9.77
N LEU A 100 7.89 4.47 8.97
CA LEU A 100 8.91 4.33 7.92
C LEU A 100 8.74 5.35 6.79
N LEU A 101 7.50 5.75 6.49
CA LEU A 101 7.19 6.73 5.45
C LEU A 101 7.22 8.19 5.93
N VAL A 102 7.36 8.48 7.23
CA VAL A 102 7.44 9.85 7.78
C VAL A 102 8.48 10.69 7.04
N LEU A 103 9.64 10.10 6.75
CA LEU A 103 10.76 10.78 6.09
C LEU A 103 10.46 11.19 4.64
N ASN A 104 9.42 10.62 4.02
CA ASN A 104 9.04 10.90 2.63
C ASN A 104 7.68 11.61 2.50
N LEU A 105 7.02 11.95 3.62
CA LEU A 105 5.66 12.49 3.58
C LEU A 105 5.54 13.77 2.75
N LYS A 106 6.52 14.67 2.86
CA LYS A 106 6.51 15.95 2.14
C LYS A 106 6.41 15.74 0.62
N GLN A 107 7.16 14.79 0.07
CA GLN A 107 7.09 14.42 -1.34
C GLN A 107 5.77 13.71 -1.69
N ILE A 108 5.35 12.77 -0.84
CA ILE A 108 4.10 12.03 -1.03
C ILE A 108 2.92 13.00 -1.15
N PHE A 109 2.79 13.94 -0.22
CA PHE A 109 1.72 14.94 -0.25
C PHE A 109 1.84 15.90 -1.43
N LEU A 110 3.05 16.35 -1.77
CA LEU A 110 3.27 17.15 -2.99
C LEU A 110 2.71 16.44 -4.24
N CYS A 111 3.05 15.15 -4.41
CA CYS A 111 2.58 14.36 -5.54
C CYS A 111 1.07 14.13 -5.50
N VAL A 112 0.51 13.84 -4.32
CA VAL A 112 -0.94 13.63 -4.14
C VAL A 112 -1.73 14.88 -4.51
N TRP A 113 -1.29 16.05 -4.08
CA TRP A 113 -1.99 17.30 -4.39
C TRP A 113 -1.83 17.70 -5.86
N ALA A 114 -0.63 17.52 -6.44
CA ALA A 114 -0.34 17.90 -7.82
C ALA A 114 -0.93 16.94 -8.88
N SER A 115 -1.05 15.65 -8.60
CA SER A 115 -1.26 14.58 -9.60
C SER A 115 -2.42 14.75 -10.58
N SER A 116 -3.50 15.43 -10.20
CA SER A 116 -4.75 15.48 -11.00
C SER A 116 -4.95 16.81 -11.70
N ILE A 117 -3.92 17.66 -11.71
CA ILE A 117 -3.98 19.01 -12.25
C ILE A 117 -3.06 19.09 -13.47
N ASN A 118 -3.54 19.80 -14.50
CA ASN A 118 -2.75 20.07 -15.70
C ASN A 118 -2.00 21.40 -15.52
N PHE A 119 -0.73 21.36 -15.10
CA PHE A 119 0.06 22.55 -14.79
C PHE A 119 0.78 23.18 -15.99
N GLU A 120 1.18 24.44 -15.81
CA GLU A 120 2.25 25.11 -16.55
C GLU A 120 3.45 25.37 -15.62
N GLY A 121 4.68 25.27 -16.10
CA GLY A 121 5.89 25.57 -15.30
C GLY A 121 6.46 24.37 -14.53
N ASP A 122 7.02 24.60 -13.34
CA ASP A 122 7.81 23.60 -12.61
C ASP A 122 7.02 22.34 -12.20
N LEU A 123 5.78 22.50 -11.75
CA LEU A 123 4.93 21.36 -11.36
C LEU A 123 4.51 20.49 -12.56
N LEU A 124 4.55 21.02 -13.79
CA LEU A 124 4.29 20.23 -14.98
C LEU A 124 5.34 19.12 -15.14
N VAL A 125 6.61 19.43 -14.89
CA VAL A 125 7.70 18.45 -15.02
C VAL A 125 7.54 17.34 -13.99
N LEU A 126 7.16 17.69 -12.76
CA LEU A 126 6.81 16.73 -11.72
C LEU A 126 5.62 15.84 -12.12
N CYS A 127 4.54 16.43 -12.64
CA CYS A 127 3.35 15.68 -13.05
C CYS A 127 3.58 14.82 -14.29
N ASN A 128 4.56 15.16 -15.13
CA ASN A 128 4.97 14.32 -16.27
C ASN A 128 5.90 13.18 -15.86
N ALA A 129 6.57 13.29 -14.71
CA ALA A 129 7.38 12.23 -14.12
C ALA A 129 6.50 11.13 -13.49
N TRP A 130 5.82 10.35 -14.33
CA TRP A 130 4.91 9.28 -13.92
C TRP A 130 5.56 8.24 -12.99
N TYR A 131 6.86 8.00 -13.17
CA TYR A 131 7.68 7.10 -12.34
C TYR A 131 7.91 7.65 -10.92
N ILE A 132 7.59 8.91 -10.64
CA ILE A 132 7.58 9.51 -9.29
C ILE A 132 6.14 9.59 -8.76
N ILE A 133 5.20 10.03 -9.60
CA ILE A 133 3.81 10.22 -9.19
C ILE A 133 3.17 8.90 -8.77
N TYR A 134 3.20 7.85 -9.61
CA TYR A 134 2.47 6.61 -9.29
C TYR A 134 3.00 5.91 -8.04
N PRO A 135 4.32 5.76 -7.82
CA PRO A 135 4.83 5.22 -6.56
C PRO A 135 4.43 6.10 -5.36
N SER A 136 4.46 7.42 -5.50
CA SER A 136 4.05 8.33 -4.41
C SER A 136 2.56 8.21 -4.09
N LEU A 137 1.69 8.05 -5.10
CA LEU A 137 0.26 7.79 -4.91
C LEU A 137 0.03 6.43 -4.24
N ALA A 138 0.75 5.37 -4.66
CA ALA A 138 0.67 4.07 -4.02
C ALA A 138 1.14 4.12 -2.56
N GLN A 139 2.27 4.78 -2.28
CA GLN A 139 2.78 5.02 -0.93
C GLN A 139 1.77 5.78 -0.07
N PHE A 140 1.12 6.80 -0.63
CA PHE A 140 0.08 7.55 0.07
C PHE A 140 -1.11 6.66 0.46
N VAL A 141 -1.64 5.88 -0.47
CA VAL A 141 -2.80 5.01 -0.18
C VAL A 141 -2.41 3.92 0.81
N LEU A 142 -1.23 3.31 0.68
CA LEU A 142 -0.73 2.34 1.66
C LEU A 142 -0.56 2.95 3.05
N LEU A 143 0.03 4.14 3.13
CA LEU A 143 0.16 4.91 4.37
C LEU A 143 -1.22 5.17 4.99
N TYR A 144 -2.18 5.64 4.19
CA TYR A 144 -3.51 5.97 4.65
C TYR A 144 -4.22 4.74 5.24
N PHE A 145 -4.17 3.61 4.54
CA PHE A 145 -4.74 2.36 5.02
C PHE A 145 -3.99 1.80 6.24
N ALA A 146 -2.67 2.01 6.35
CA ALA A 146 -1.92 1.63 7.54
C ALA A 146 -2.32 2.47 8.77
N VAL A 147 -2.58 3.77 8.60
CA VAL A 147 -3.12 4.63 9.67
C VAL A 147 -4.54 4.20 10.04
N LEU A 148 -5.39 3.91 9.05
CA LEU A 148 -6.74 3.37 9.31
C LEU A 148 -6.67 2.03 10.06
N ASN A 149 -5.67 1.19 9.80
CA ASN A 149 -5.43 -0.05 10.57
C ASN A 149 -5.16 0.25 12.04
N TRP A 150 -4.33 1.26 12.36
CA TRP A 150 -4.08 1.67 13.74
C TRP A 150 -5.36 2.15 14.41
N ILE A 151 -6.14 3.00 13.73
CA ILE A 151 -7.42 3.50 14.24
C ILE A 151 -8.38 2.32 14.47
N ALA A 152 -8.51 1.43 13.50
CA ALA A 152 -9.35 0.24 13.58
C ALA A 152 -9.03 -0.61 14.82
N LYS A 153 -7.74 -0.88 15.06
CA LYS A 153 -7.28 -1.60 16.25
C LYS A 153 -7.58 -0.84 17.55
N ALA A 154 -7.37 0.48 17.57
CA ALA A 154 -7.67 1.32 18.72
C ALA A 154 -9.17 1.31 19.07
N VAL A 155 -10.05 1.35 18.07
CA VAL A 155 -11.51 1.33 18.26
C VAL A 155 -12.12 -0.08 18.31
N ARG A 156 -11.29 -1.13 18.30
CA ARG A 156 -11.69 -2.55 18.30
C ARG A 156 -12.67 -2.89 17.17
N VAL A 157 -12.32 -2.46 15.98
CA VAL A 157 -13.04 -2.69 14.73
C VAL A 157 -12.09 -3.33 13.72
N ARG A 158 -12.63 -4.17 12.84
CA ARG A 158 -11.85 -4.80 11.78
C ARG A 158 -11.60 -3.81 10.64
N MET A 159 -10.34 -3.65 10.27
CA MET A 159 -9.97 -2.89 9.08
C MET A 159 -10.52 -3.58 7.82
N SER A 160 -11.27 -2.82 7.02
CA SER A 160 -11.78 -3.21 5.71
C SER A 160 -10.78 -2.82 4.63
N ASP A 161 -10.64 -3.67 3.62
CA ASP A 161 -9.77 -3.51 2.46
C ASP A 161 -10.56 -3.31 1.15
N ARG A 162 -11.89 -3.27 1.22
CA ARG A 162 -12.80 -3.15 0.07
C ARG A 162 -12.52 -1.89 -0.76
N THR A 163 -12.21 -0.80 -0.09
CA THR A 163 -12.01 0.53 -0.70
C THR A 163 -10.57 0.79 -1.15
N PHE A 164 -9.62 -0.09 -0.83
CA PHE A 164 -8.20 0.11 -1.16
C PHE A 164 -7.97 0.23 -2.67
N GLY A 165 -8.40 -0.79 -3.42
CA GLY A 165 -8.27 -0.83 -4.88
C GLY A 165 -8.97 0.35 -5.56
N PRO A 166 -10.26 0.61 -5.27
CA PRO A 166 -10.98 1.75 -5.82
C PRO A 166 -10.32 3.11 -5.56
N VAL A 167 -9.79 3.34 -4.35
CA VAL A 167 -9.11 4.60 -4.01
C VAL A 167 -7.81 4.75 -4.79
N LEU A 168 -6.98 3.71 -4.84
CA LEU A 168 -5.74 3.72 -5.62
C LEU A 168 -6.02 3.96 -7.11
N LEU A 169 -7.03 3.28 -7.65
CA LEU A 169 -7.49 3.49 -9.03
C LEU A 169 -7.98 4.90 -9.26
N ALA A 170 -8.77 5.48 -8.35
CA ALA A 170 -9.28 6.85 -8.49
C ALA A 170 -8.13 7.88 -8.58
N PHE A 171 -7.10 7.75 -7.74
CA PHE A 171 -5.92 8.61 -7.83
C PHE A 171 -5.12 8.38 -9.11
N GLY A 172 -4.94 7.12 -9.53
CA GLY A 172 -4.24 6.76 -10.76
C GLY A 172 -4.95 7.30 -12.02
N LEU A 173 -6.27 7.10 -12.10
CA LEU A 173 -7.11 7.60 -13.19
C LEU A 173 -7.18 9.14 -13.18
N GLY A 174 -7.24 9.77 -12.00
CA GLY A 174 -7.19 11.22 -11.88
C GLY A 174 -5.91 11.82 -12.46
N HIS A 175 -4.77 11.12 -12.31
CA HIS A 175 -3.52 11.52 -12.95
C HIS A 175 -3.48 11.25 -14.45
N TRP A 176 -3.97 10.08 -14.87
CA TRP A 176 -4.01 9.68 -16.28
C TRP A 176 -4.90 10.62 -17.11
N PHE A 177 -6.09 10.94 -16.61
CA PHE A 177 -7.06 11.81 -17.28
C PHE A 177 -6.88 13.29 -16.96
N ARG A 178 -5.76 13.72 -16.35
CA ARG A 178 -5.58 15.14 -15.98
C ARG A 178 -5.78 16.09 -17.17
N GLN A 179 -5.29 15.72 -18.36
CA GLN A 179 -5.39 16.58 -19.54
C GLN A 179 -6.83 16.58 -20.09
N SER A 180 -7.41 15.39 -20.28
CA SER A 180 -8.79 15.24 -20.77
C SER A 180 -9.81 15.91 -19.85
N THR A 181 -9.62 15.81 -18.53
CA THR A 181 -10.47 16.45 -17.52
C THR A 181 -10.52 17.97 -17.72
N PHE A 182 -9.38 18.62 -17.94
CA PHE A 182 -9.35 20.07 -18.15
C PHE A 182 -9.87 20.49 -19.52
N VAL A 183 -9.67 19.68 -20.56
CA VAL A 183 -10.25 19.95 -21.89
C VAL A 183 -11.78 19.87 -21.86
N THR A 184 -12.33 18.86 -21.19
CA THR A 184 -13.78 18.60 -21.21
C THR A 184 -14.54 19.40 -20.15
N LEU A 185 -13.99 19.54 -18.95
CA LEU A 185 -14.67 20.12 -17.79
C LEU A 185 -14.03 21.43 -17.30
N GLY A 186 -12.98 21.93 -17.96
CA GLY A 186 -12.27 23.14 -17.55
C GLY A 186 -13.18 24.35 -17.40
N THR A 187 -14.04 24.61 -18.39
CA THR A 187 -15.01 25.72 -18.34
C THR A 187 -15.99 25.61 -17.17
N ALA A 188 -16.44 24.40 -16.84
CA ALA A 188 -17.31 24.15 -15.69
C ALA A 188 -16.58 24.26 -14.34
N MET A 189 -15.24 24.24 -14.35
CA MET A 189 -14.38 24.41 -13.18
C MET A 189 -13.74 25.81 -13.11
N ASP A 190 -14.24 26.78 -13.89
CA ASP A 190 -13.69 28.13 -14.04
C ASP A 190 -12.21 28.16 -14.46
N PHE A 191 -11.80 27.22 -15.32
CA PHE A 191 -10.41 27.05 -15.74
C PHE A 191 -10.23 27.00 -17.27
N PRO A 192 -9.37 27.85 -17.87
CA PRO A 192 -9.21 27.93 -19.32
C PRO A 192 -8.40 26.78 -19.96
N GLY A 193 -8.00 25.77 -19.19
CA GLY A 193 -7.39 24.53 -19.71
C GLY A 193 -6.07 24.11 -19.06
N ARG A 194 -5.34 25.04 -18.42
CA ARG A 194 -4.12 24.76 -17.65
C ARG A 194 -4.02 25.62 -16.39
N ALA A 195 -3.54 25.04 -15.32
CA ALA A 195 -3.28 25.70 -14.04
C ALA A 195 -1.88 26.31 -14.01
N GLN A 196 -1.78 27.60 -13.67
CA GLN A 196 -0.49 28.22 -13.38
C GLN A 196 0.12 27.57 -12.14
N THR A 197 1.44 27.31 -12.16
CA THR A 197 2.15 26.88 -10.97
C THR A 197 2.19 28.03 -9.96
N LEU A 198 1.49 27.87 -8.84
CA LEU A 198 1.48 28.82 -7.72
C LEU A 198 2.44 28.43 -6.59
N PHE A 199 2.97 27.21 -6.64
CA PHE A 199 3.87 26.66 -5.64
C PHE A 199 5.21 26.29 -6.27
N PHE A 200 6.23 27.08 -5.95
CA PHE A 200 7.56 26.96 -6.55
C PHE A 200 8.50 26.12 -5.69
N ALA A 201 9.60 25.66 -6.30
CA ALA A 201 10.62 24.87 -5.63
C ALA A 201 11.24 25.58 -4.41
N SER A 202 11.39 26.90 -4.48
CA SER A 202 11.89 27.73 -3.37
C SER A 202 10.94 27.69 -2.16
N SER A 203 9.63 27.74 -2.41
CA SER A 203 8.59 27.60 -1.37
C SER A 203 8.57 26.21 -0.77
N TYR A 204 8.90 25.18 -1.56
CA TYR A 204 9.01 23.83 -1.04
C TYR A 204 10.16 23.66 -0.06
N GLN A 205 11.32 24.29 -0.29
CA GLN A 205 12.45 24.16 0.63
C GLN A 205 12.11 24.70 2.03
N SER A 206 11.47 25.86 2.11
CA SER A 206 11.10 26.49 3.37
C SER A 206 9.81 25.94 4.00
N ALA A 207 8.96 25.24 3.25
CA ALA A 207 7.71 24.70 3.77
C ALA A 207 7.92 23.58 4.80
N THR A 208 7.16 23.62 5.90
CA THR A 208 7.08 22.50 6.83
C THR A 208 6.22 21.36 6.24
N LEU A 209 6.25 20.18 6.87
CA LEU A 209 5.36 19.08 6.47
C LEU A 209 3.89 19.48 6.55
N MET A 210 3.50 20.16 7.64
CA MET A 210 2.12 20.62 7.84
C MET A 210 1.68 21.60 6.77
N ASP A 211 2.60 22.44 6.30
CA ASP A 211 2.32 23.36 5.22
C ASP A 211 2.01 22.63 3.92
N VAL A 212 2.81 21.63 3.55
CA VAL A 212 2.56 20.84 2.34
C VAL A 212 1.32 19.97 2.47
N MET A 213 1.02 19.47 3.68
CA MET A 213 -0.14 18.62 3.94
C MET A 213 -1.46 19.39 3.89
N PHE A 214 -1.52 20.58 4.48
CA PHE A 214 -2.78 21.30 4.69
C PHE A 214 -2.75 22.72 4.17
N THR A 215 -1.80 23.55 4.63
CA THR A 215 -1.78 25.00 4.37
C THR A 215 -1.70 25.33 2.87
N TYR A 216 -0.79 24.67 2.16
CA TYR A 216 -0.53 24.87 0.74
C TYR A 216 -1.20 23.80 -0.13
N ALA A 217 -1.99 22.88 0.42
CA ALA A 217 -2.57 21.78 -0.35
C ALA A 217 -3.42 22.27 -1.55
N LEU A 218 -4.24 23.31 -1.34
CA LEU A 218 -5.03 23.93 -2.39
C LEU A 218 -4.17 24.72 -3.40
N VAL A 219 -3.09 25.37 -2.92
CA VAL A 219 -2.14 26.13 -3.75
C VAL A 219 -1.35 25.18 -4.66
N ILE A 220 -0.84 24.08 -4.09
CA ILE A 220 -0.18 22.99 -4.82
C ILE A 220 -1.16 22.36 -5.81
N GLY A 221 -2.45 22.29 -5.50
CA GLY A 221 -3.52 21.85 -6.40
C GLY A 221 -3.96 22.89 -7.43
N GLY A 222 -3.19 23.95 -7.67
CA GLY A 222 -3.50 24.97 -8.68
C GLY A 222 -4.77 25.78 -8.40
N HIS A 223 -5.22 25.83 -7.14
CA HIS A 223 -6.49 26.44 -6.72
C HIS A 223 -7.76 25.85 -7.34
N VAL A 224 -7.70 24.62 -7.87
CA VAL A 224 -8.87 23.95 -8.44
C VAL A 224 -9.69 23.27 -7.34
N LYS A 225 -10.60 24.04 -6.73
CA LYS A 225 -11.43 23.60 -5.60
C LYS A 225 -12.20 22.30 -5.88
N VAL A 226 -12.76 22.14 -7.07
CA VAL A 226 -13.54 20.95 -7.45
C VAL A 226 -12.70 19.68 -7.34
N ILE A 227 -11.49 19.69 -7.91
CA ILE A 227 -10.57 18.54 -7.88
C ILE A 227 -10.07 18.31 -6.45
N PHE A 228 -9.80 19.38 -5.70
CA PHE A 228 -9.40 19.28 -4.29
C PHE A 228 -10.47 18.57 -3.45
N PHE A 229 -11.73 19.01 -3.51
CA PHE A 229 -12.83 18.37 -2.78
C PHE A 229 -13.14 16.96 -3.30
N ALA A 230 -12.97 16.69 -4.60
CA ALA A 230 -13.11 15.34 -5.14
C ALA A 230 -12.09 14.37 -4.54
N LYS A 231 -10.82 14.79 -4.38
CA LYS A 231 -9.79 13.99 -3.69
C LYS A 231 -10.17 13.72 -2.23
N LEU A 232 -10.66 14.74 -1.52
CA LEU A 232 -11.12 14.58 -0.14
C LEU A 232 -12.32 13.63 -0.04
N ALA A 233 -13.26 13.68 -0.98
CA ALA A 233 -14.40 12.77 -1.04
C ALA A 233 -13.94 11.31 -1.24
N VAL A 234 -12.99 11.07 -2.16
CA VAL A 234 -12.38 9.75 -2.36
C VAL A 234 -11.70 9.27 -1.07
N LEU A 235 -10.99 10.15 -0.36
CA LEU A 235 -10.33 9.81 0.91
C LEU A 235 -11.31 9.60 2.06
N ALA A 236 -12.49 10.20 2.03
CA ALA A 236 -13.52 9.96 3.04
C ALA A 236 -14.10 8.54 2.94
N LEU A 237 -14.09 7.90 1.76
CA LEU A 237 -14.72 6.59 1.57
C LEU A 237 -14.14 5.49 2.48
N PRO A 238 -12.81 5.27 2.58
CA PRO A 238 -12.26 4.28 3.51
C PRO A 238 -12.55 4.58 4.98
N PHE A 239 -12.62 5.86 5.35
CA PHE A 239 -12.95 6.26 6.72
C PHE A 239 -14.42 5.96 7.03
N LEU A 240 -15.34 6.26 6.10
CA LEU A 240 -16.75 5.90 6.21
C LEU A 240 -16.95 4.39 6.29
N ASP A 241 -16.20 3.62 5.49
CA ASP A 241 -16.20 2.16 5.53
C ASP A 241 -15.79 1.64 6.92
N LEU A 242 -14.73 2.23 7.50
CA LEU A 242 -14.28 1.89 8.85
C LEU A 242 -15.32 2.21 9.95
N VAL A 243 -16.01 3.35 9.85
CA VAL A 243 -16.93 3.82 10.91
C VAL A 243 -18.29 3.14 10.82
N VAL A 244 -18.81 2.94 9.60
CA VAL A 244 -20.20 2.52 9.35
C VAL A 244 -20.31 1.03 9.05
N PHE A 245 -19.41 0.49 8.23
CA PHE A 245 -19.56 -0.82 7.61
C PHE A 245 -18.63 -1.90 8.16
N SER A 246 -17.63 -1.52 8.96
CA SER A 246 -16.71 -2.49 9.54
C SER A 246 -17.32 -3.28 10.70
N ASP A 247 -16.93 -4.54 10.79
CA ASP A 247 -17.34 -5.44 11.86
C ASP A 247 -16.72 -5.02 13.19
N ARG A 248 -17.58 -4.89 14.22
CA ARG A 248 -17.15 -4.71 15.61
C ARG A 248 -16.72 -6.06 16.18
N VAL A 249 -15.57 -6.07 16.84
CA VAL A 249 -14.86 -7.29 17.24
C VAL A 249 -14.68 -7.39 18.76
N GLY A 250 -15.52 -6.66 19.50
CA GLY A 250 -15.48 -6.62 20.96
C GLY A 250 -15.96 -7.93 21.62
N PRO A 251 -15.63 -8.15 22.90
CA PRO A 251 -15.97 -9.37 23.65
C PRO A 251 -17.48 -9.61 23.82
N LYS A 252 -18.31 -8.58 23.60
CA LYS A 252 -19.78 -8.69 23.59
C LYS A 252 -20.32 -9.25 22.27
N CYS A 253 -19.50 -9.31 21.23
CA CYS A 253 -19.86 -9.76 19.89
C CYS A 253 -19.51 -11.25 19.74
N LYS A 254 -20.40 -12.10 20.25
CA LYS A 254 -20.53 -13.53 19.91
C LYS A 254 -19.30 -14.41 20.18
N PHE A 255 -19.28 -15.08 21.33
CA PHE A 255 -19.13 -16.55 21.40
C PHE A 255 -19.71 -16.99 22.75
N LYS A 256 -20.41 -18.13 22.77
CA LYS A 256 -20.68 -18.80 24.06
C LYS A 256 -19.31 -19.13 24.65
N PRO A 257 -19.04 -18.84 25.94
CA PRO A 257 -17.76 -19.19 26.54
C PRO A 257 -17.56 -20.69 26.37
N TYR A 258 -16.51 -21.06 25.63
CA TYR A 258 -16.06 -22.43 25.54
C TYR A 258 -15.75 -22.91 26.96
N ARG A 259 -16.33 -24.03 27.38
CA ARG A 259 -16.24 -24.52 28.76
C ARG A 259 -14.99 -25.37 29.02
N GLY A 260 -14.19 -25.68 27.99
CA GLY A 260 -12.94 -26.41 28.12
C GLY A 260 -11.74 -25.51 28.42
N ARG A 261 -10.60 -26.11 28.79
CA ARG A 261 -9.32 -25.37 28.87
C ARG A 261 -8.81 -25.12 27.45
N PRO A 262 -8.48 -23.87 27.10
CA PRO A 262 -7.97 -23.58 25.77
C PRO A 262 -6.60 -24.23 25.58
N CYS A 263 -6.35 -24.81 24.40
CA CYS A 263 -5.04 -25.33 24.02
C CYS A 263 -4.06 -24.17 23.73
N GLN A 264 -2.75 -24.45 23.70
CA GLN A 264 -1.73 -23.40 23.45
C GLN A 264 -1.92 -22.68 22.11
N ILE A 265 -2.51 -23.35 21.12
CA ILE A 265 -2.78 -22.77 19.80
C ILE A 265 -3.99 -21.87 19.83
N GLU A 266 -5.06 -22.28 20.49
CA GLU A 266 -6.21 -21.40 20.69
C GLU A 266 -5.79 -20.11 21.39
N ILE A 267 -4.88 -20.20 22.37
CA ILE A 267 -4.29 -19.03 23.03
C ILE A 267 -3.47 -18.19 22.04
N THR A 268 -2.56 -18.80 21.28
CA THR A 268 -1.70 -18.09 20.31
C THR A 268 -2.51 -17.43 19.20
N LEU A 269 -3.48 -18.16 18.66
CA LEU A 269 -4.42 -17.71 17.65
C LEU A 269 -5.30 -16.60 18.21
N ALA A 270 -5.80 -16.72 19.43
CA ALA A 270 -6.56 -15.67 20.10
C ALA A 270 -5.72 -14.38 20.28
N ILE A 271 -4.43 -14.50 20.62
CA ILE A 271 -3.51 -13.35 20.70
C ILE A 271 -3.36 -12.70 19.31
N ARG A 272 -3.12 -13.49 18.26
CA ARG A 272 -2.98 -12.99 16.88
C ARG A 272 -4.27 -12.37 16.34
N VAL A 273 -5.41 -12.97 16.67
CA VAL A 273 -6.76 -12.46 16.38
C VAL A 273 -6.98 -11.14 17.08
N ASN A 274 -6.65 -11.03 18.37
CA ASN A 274 -6.77 -9.77 19.09
C ASN A 274 -5.86 -8.69 18.46
N TYR A 275 -4.64 -9.07 18.06
CA TYR A 275 -3.70 -8.17 17.36
C TYR A 275 -4.18 -7.76 15.95
N SER A 276 -5.00 -8.58 15.29
CA SER A 276 -5.61 -8.29 13.98
C SER A 276 -6.80 -7.31 14.06
N GLY A 277 -7.22 -6.98 15.28
CA GLY A 277 -8.45 -6.26 15.57
C GLY A 277 -9.61 -7.20 15.91
N GLY A 278 -9.52 -8.51 15.61
CA GLY A 278 -10.48 -9.57 15.95
C GLY A 278 -11.00 -10.35 14.73
N LEU A 279 -11.82 -11.39 14.97
CA LEU A 279 -12.51 -12.15 13.92
C LEU A 279 -13.79 -11.42 13.48
N GLY A 280 -13.95 -11.17 12.17
CA GLY A 280 -15.10 -10.43 11.65
C GLY A 280 -16.42 -11.21 11.74
N LYS A 281 -17.49 -10.68 11.16
CA LYS A 281 -18.69 -11.46 10.83
C LYS A 281 -18.61 -11.82 9.37
N SER A 282 -17.83 -12.86 9.07
CA SER A 282 -17.74 -13.35 7.72
C SER A 282 -18.79 -14.45 7.48
N PRO A 283 -19.53 -14.45 6.36
CA PRO A 283 -20.22 -15.66 5.89
C PRO A 283 -19.22 -16.80 5.60
N ILE A 284 -17.93 -16.43 5.53
CA ILE A 284 -16.73 -17.25 5.40
C ILE A 284 -16.28 -17.79 6.78
N TYR A 285 -17.19 -18.00 7.73
CA TYR A 285 -16.90 -18.79 8.93
C TYR A 285 -17.86 -19.96 8.90
N ASN A 286 -17.42 -21.08 8.30
CA ASN A 286 -18.12 -22.34 8.46
C ASN A 286 -18.12 -22.72 9.94
N SER A 287 -19.16 -23.42 10.39
CA SER A 287 -19.31 -23.90 11.77
C SER A 287 -18.16 -24.80 12.26
N THR A 288 -17.22 -25.14 11.37
CA THR A 288 -16.16 -26.11 11.56
C THR A 288 -14.75 -25.53 11.37
N GLY A 289 -14.50 -24.23 11.15
CA GLY A 289 -13.08 -23.79 11.00
C GLY A 289 -12.76 -22.38 10.48
N LEU A 290 -11.45 -22.15 10.29
CA LEU A 290 -10.84 -20.92 9.76
C LEU A 290 -10.56 -21.05 8.26
N HIS A 291 -11.09 -20.12 7.47
CA HIS A 291 -10.81 -20.08 6.03
C HIS A 291 -9.41 -19.58 5.71
N GLY A 292 -8.96 -19.91 4.51
CA GLY A 292 -7.64 -19.57 4.02
C GLY A 292 -7.30 -18.08 4.08
N TYR A 293 -8.22 -17.20 3.70
CA TYR A 293 -8.01 -15.74 3.80
C TYR A 293 -7.70 -15.29 5.24
N GLU A 294 -8.47 -15.77 6.22
CA GLU A 294 -8.28 -15.43 7.63
C GLU A 294 -6.96 -15.97 8.16
N PHE A 295 -6.60 -17.18 7.73
CA PHE A 295 -5.33 -17.81 8.09
C PHE A 295 -4.12 -16.99 7.63
N VAL A 296 -4.13 -16.55 6.37
CA VAL A 296 -3.06 -15.71 5.80
C VAL A 296 -3.05 -14.32 6.43
N ARG A 297 -4.24 -13.75 6.73
CA ARG A 297 -4.37 -12.48 7.45
C ARG A 297 -3.78 -12.51 8.85
N LEU A 298 -3.88 -13.63 9.56
CA LEU A 298 -3.25 -13.82 10.87
C LEU A 298 -1.73 -13.98 10.80
N GLY A 299 -1.19 -14.07 9.58
CA GLY A 299 0.25 -14.12 9.32
C GLY A 299 0.80 -15.52 9.16
N TYR A 300 -0.03 -16.50 8.79
CA TYR A 300 0.37 -17.88 8.62
C TYR A 300 0.17 -18.37 7.18
N LEU A 301 1.05 -19.26 6.74
CA LEU A 301 1.00 -19.97 5.47
C LEU A 301 1.09 -21.47 5.75
N LEU A 302 0.48 -22.30 4.91
CA LEU A 302 0.62 -23.74 4.99
C LEU A 302 1.76 -24.17 4.06
N TYR A 303 2.71 -24.93 4.60
CA TYR A 303 3.90 -25.38 3.91
C TYR A 303 3.87 -26.90 3.72
N GLY A 304 3.73 -27.35 2.46
CA GLY A 304 3.44 -28.75 2.17
C GLY A 304 1.98 -29.08 2.44
N LYS A 305 1.70 -30.18 3.16
CA LYS A 305 0.33 -30.63 3.47
C LYS A 305 -0.11 -30.38 4.92
N ASP A 306 0.83 -30.43 5.87
CA ASP A 306 0.47 -30.46 7.31
C ASP A 306 1.21 -29.44 8.18
N ASN A 307 2.10 -28.63 7.60
CA ASN A 307 2.95 -27.74 8.38
C ASN A 307 2.44 -26.31 8.28
N ILE A 308 2.31 -25.65 9.44
CA ILE A 308 1.97 -24.23 9.52
C ILE A 308 3.26 -23.44 9.74
N LEU A 309 3.45 -22.39 8.94
CA LEU A 309 4.63 -21.54 8.99
C LEU A 309 4.22 -20.07 9.08
N SER A 310 4.91 -19.27 9.90
CA SER A 310 4.67 -17.82 9.91
C SER A 310 5.29 -17.15 8.68
N PHE A 311 4.78 -16.00 8.25
CA PHE A 311 5.41 -15.24 7.15
C PHE A 311 6.87 -14.84 7.46
N GLU A 312 7.25 -14.67 8.72
CA GLU A 312 8.62 -14.34 9.11
C GLU A 312 9.55 -15.53 8.89
N ASP A 313 9.14 -16.70 9.38
CA ASP A 313 9.85 -17.96 9.18
C ASP A 313 9.95 -18.30 7.68
N TYR A 314 8.94 -17.91 6.91
CA TYR A 314 8.88 -18.12 5.46
C TYR A 314 10.00 -17.36 4.74
N TYR A 315 10.24 -16.11 5.11
CA TYR A 315 11.32 -15.34 4.51
C TYR A 315 12.68 -15.91 4.85
N VAL A 316 12.87 -16.38 6.09
CA VAL A 316 14.10 -17.05 6.50
C VAL A 316 14.30 -18.34 5.70
N ALA A 317 13.25 -19.16 5.60
CA ALA A 317 13.25 -20.40 4.83
C ALA A 317 13.65 -20.18 3.35
N ILE A 318 13.02 -19.20 2.68
CA ILE A 318 13.36 -18.86 1.28
C ILE A 318 14.77 -18.30 1.15
N ALA A 319 15.17 -17.37 2.02
CA ALA A 319 16.50 -16.77 1.95
C ALA A 319 17.61 -17.81 2.10
N CYS A 320 17.34 -18.92 2.80
CA CYS A 320 18.30 -19.98 3.05
C CYS A 320 18.23 -21.13 2.05
N TYR A 321 17.25 -21.11 1.13
CA TYR A 321 17.11 -22.10 0.07
C TYR A 321 18.33 -22.17 -0.87
N PRO A 322 18.92 -21.06 -1.36
CA PRO A 322 20.14 -21.10 -2.16
C PRO A 322 21.32 -21.75 -1.42
N SER A 323 21.46 -21.49 -0.12
CA SER A 323 22.48 -22.12 0.74
C SER A 323 22.25 -23.64 0.89
N ALA A 324 20.99 -24.08 0.92
CA ALA A 324 20.67 -25.50 0.92
C ALA A 324 21.00 -26.21 -0.41
N LEU A 325 20.94 -25.50 -1.54
CA LEU A 325 21.34 -26.03 -2.86
C LEU A 325 22.86 -26.20 -3.02
N VAL A 326 23.66 -25.40 -2.29
CA VAL A 326 25.13 -25.36 -2.41
C VAL A 326 25.82 -26.23 -1.33
N ASN A 327 25.09 -27.14 -0.68
CA ASN A 327 25.55 -28.16 0.28
C ASN A 327 26.06 -27.68 1.66
N GLU A 328 26.20 -26.38 1.92
CA GLU A 328 26.51 -25.86 3.25
C GLU A 328 25.25 -25.38 3.96
N THR A 329 24.48 -26.31 4.53
CA THR A 329 23.37 -25.89 5.39
C THR A 329 23.91 -25.45 6.74
N LEU A 330 23.92 -24.12 6.94
CA LEU A 330 23.83 -23.50 8.27
C LEU A 330 22.88 -24.35 9.13
N ASN A 331 23.21 -24.53 10.41
CA ASN A 331 22.50 -25.40 11.35
C ASN A 331 21.12 -24.82 11.75
N GLN A 332 20.38 -24.32 10.76
CA GLN A 332 19.10 -23.68 10.89
C GLN A 332 18.02 -24.72 11.14
N ARG A 333 17.20 -24.36 12.11
CA ARG A 333 16.17 -25.18 12.69
C ARG A 333 14.88 -24.40 12.60
N ILE A 334 13.86 -25.01 12.02
CA ILE A 334 12.54 -24.43 11.90
C ILE A 334 11.62 -25.14 12.89
N LEU A 335 10.88 -24.35 13.65
CA LEU A 335 9.82 -24.86 14.50
C LEU A 335 8.61 -25.16 13.61
N VAL A 336 8.24 -26.43 13.52
CA VAL A 336 7.05 -26.87 12.80
C VAL A 336 5.97 -27.26 13.77
N LEU A 337 4.78 -26.76 13.49
CA LEU A 337 3.54 -27.14 14.14
C LEU A 337 2.89 -28.26 13.33
N GLU A 338 3.02 -29.50 13.80
CA GLU A 338 2.41 -30.67 13.16
C GLU A 338 0.99 -30.88 13.68
N LYS A 339 -0.01 -30.93 12.79
CA LYS A 339 -1.37 -31.31 13.16
C LYS A 339 -1.44 -32.82 13.43
N THR A 340 -1.86 -33.21 14.63
CA THR A 340 -2.17 -34.62 14.93
C THR A 340 -3.63 -34.92 14.54
N GLU A 341 -3.89 -36.08 13.95
CA GLU A 341 -5.25 -36.50 13.53
C GLU A 341 -6.16 -36.90 14.72
N VAL A 342 -5.66 -36.86 15.95
CA VAL A 342 -6.37 -37.29 17.16
C VAL A 342 -7.12 -36.11 17.77
N ALA A 343 -8.37 -36.32 18.21
CA ALA A 343 -9.16 -35.32 18.94
C ALA A 343 -8.89 -35.40 20.46
N PRO A 344 -8.68 -34.27 21.17
CA PRO A 344 -8.57 -32.90 20.65
C PRO A 344 -7.33 -32.73 19.77
N ILE A 345 -7.42 -31.91 18.72
CA ILE A 345 -6.30 -31.63 17.80
C ILE A 345 -5.09 -31.18 18.61
N GLU A 346 -4.19 -32.11 18.90
CA GLU A 346 -2.92 -31.82 19.51
C GLU A 346 -2.00 -31.37 18.37
N ILE A 347 -1.20 -30.34 18.62
CA ILE A 347 -0.18 -29.94 17.65
C ILE A 347 1.15 -30.10 18.32
N LYS A 348 1.97 -30.97 17.74
CA LYS A 348 3.30 -31.21 18.24
C LYS A 348 4.21 -30.12 17.72
N GLN A 349 4.87 -29.42 18.64
CA GLN A 349 6.00 -28.57 18.30
C GLN A 349 7.22 -29.45 18.07
N THR A 350 7.64 -29.54 16.83
CA THR A 350 8.80 -30.32 16.42
C THR A 350 9.77 -29.43 15.69
N MET A 351 11.01 -29.43 16.14
CA MET A 351 12.06 -28.64 15.53
C MET A 351 12.77 -29.49 14.48
N PHE A 352 12.65 -29.11 13.21
CA PHE A 352 13.31 -29.80 12.10
C PHE A 352 14.49 -29.00 11.60
N ARG A 353 15.54 -29.70 11.16
CA ARG A 353 16.60 -29.07 10.36
C ARG A 353 16.01 -28.70 9.00
N TRP A 354 16.38 -27.53 8.46
CA TRP A 354 15.85 -27.09 7.17
C TRP A 354 16.14 -28.06 6.01
N SER A 355 17.25 -28.80 6.07
CA SER A 355 17.59 -29.84 5.09
C SER A 355 16.74 -31.10 5.15
N HIS A 356 15.78 -31.19 6.08
CA HIS A 356 14.96 -32.37 6.27
C HIS A 356 14.19 -32.73 4.98
N PRO A 357 14.16 -34.01 4.55
CA PRO A 357 13.58 -34.43 3.27
C PRO A 357 12.13 -33.97 3.05
N ARG A 358 11.37 -33.82 4.14
CA ARG A 358 9.98 -33.32 4.13
C ARG A 358 9.82 -31.96 3.45
N PHE A 359 10.86 -31.14 3.44
CA PHE A 359 10.85 -29.81 2.84
C PHE A 359 11.44 -29.78 1.41
N ARG A 360 12.02 -30.89 0.93
CA ARG A 360 12.68 -30.96 -0.39
C ARG A 360 11.70 -31.07 -1.56
N GLU A 361 10.53 -31.65 -1.37
CA GLU A 361 9.56 -31.91 -2.45
C GLU A 361 8.36 -30.94 -2.44
N CYS A 362 8.14 -30.22 -1.33
CA CYS A 362 7.02 -29.29 -1.17
C CYS A 362 7.44 -27.88 -1.60
N TRP A 363 7.54 -27.65 -2.91
CA TRP A 363 8.04 -26.37 -3.45
C TRP A 363 7.02 -25.23 -3.38
N TRP A 364 5.86 -25.43 -2.76
CA TRP A 364 4.78 -24.49 -2.85
C TRP A 364 3.94 -24.42 -1.58
N PHE A 365 3.53 -23.20 -1.28
CA PHE A 365 2.69 -22.83 -0.16
C PHE A 365 1.26 -22.94 -0.64
N GLU A 366 0.49 -23.81 -0.02
CA GLU A 366 -0.95 -23.88 -0.23
C GLU A 366 -1.65 -23.16 0.92
N VAL A 367 -2.92 -22.88 0.73
CA VAL A 367 -3.78 -22.44 1.82
C VAL A 367 -4.93 -23.41 1.84
N GLN A 368 -4.99 -24.25 2.88
CA GLN A 368 -6.10 -25.15 3.10
C GLN A 368 -7.06 -24.51 4.11
N SER A 369 -8.36 -24.60 3.87
CA SER A 369 -9.34 -24.30 4.92
C SER A 369 -9.13 -25.29 6.06
N ILE A 370 -8.70 -24.80 7.23
CA ILE A 370 -8.48 -25.67 8.38
C ILE A 370 -9.81 -25.84 9.09
N GLY A 371 -10.34 -27.06 9.02
CA GLY A 371 -11.37 -27.52 9.94
C GLY A 371 -10.80 -27.58 11.35
N ILE A 372 -11.31 -26.74 12.25
CA ILE A 372 -11.20 -26.89 13.70
C ILE A 372 -12.48 -27.62 14.11
N GLU A 373 -12.42 -28.95 14.18
CA GLU A 373 -13.52 -29.75 14.75
C GLU A 373 -13.60 -29.61 16.27
#